data_AF-A0A167DWK5-F1
#
_entry.id   AF-A0A167DWK5-F1
#
_cell.length_a   1.000
_cell.length_b   1.000
_cell.length_c   1.000
_cell.angle_alpha   90.00
_cell.angle_beta   90.00
_cell.angle_gamma   90.00
#
_symmetry.space_group_name_H-M   'P 1'
#
loop_
_entity.id
_entity.type
_entity.pdbx_description
1 polymer ?
#
loop_
_entity_poly.entity_id
_entity_poly.type
_entity_poly.pdbx_seq_one_letter_code
_entity_poly.pdbx_strand_id
1 'polypeptide(L)'
;MKRHLEKTALPNLPKQLQPSFRAALDTGRIRSMPSQFLPATLNKTPGLIMVGDAMNMRHPLTGGGMTVALKDAVLLSKLLSPKIVPDLSDDQAVAEQLERFFTLRKQESGSVIINVLAMALYSLFAAEGEDLQVLQRGCFRYFELGGKCVSEPVGLLGGLISRPWVLFYHFFSVAFYGIYQNILDKGIIGFPKSFIQIFTVLWTACVVLLPFMYEELKWW
;
A
#
# COMPACT_ATOMS: atom_id res chain seq x y z
N MET A 1 24.33 -6.58 -10.40
CA MET A 1 23.64 -5.59 -9.54
C MET A 1 24.32 -4.22 -9.55
N LYS A 2 25.59 -4.08 -9.12
CA LYS A 2 26.33 -2.78 -9.12
C LYS A 2 26.23 -2.03 -10.46
N ARG A 3 26.62 -2.67 -11.57
CA ARG A 3 26.56 -2.10 -12.92
C ARG A 3 25.15 -1.63 -13.33
N HIS A 4 24.10 -2.31 -12.88
CA HIS A 4 22.72 -1.90 -13.14
C HIS A 4 22.36 -0.64 -12.35
N LEU A 5 22.75 -0.57 -11.06
CA LEU A 5 22.55 0.63 -10.25
C LEU A 5 23.31 1.85 -10.80
N GLU A 6 24.52 1.66 -11.31
CA GLU A 6 25.31 2.74 -11.93
C GLU A 6 24.71 3.26 -13.24
N LYS A 7 24.19 2.35 -14.08
CA LYS A 7 23.64 2.71 -15.39
C LYS A 7 22.20 3.21 -15.34
N THR A 8 21.39 2.66 -14.43
CA THR A 8 19.94 2.86 -14.42
C THR A 8 19.47 3.70 -13.24
N ALA A 9 19.98 3.49 -12.02
CA ALA A 9 19.52 4.22 -10.84
C ALA A 9 20.26 5.56 -10.67
N LEU A 10 21.60 5.55 -10.73
CA LEU A 10 22.44 6.71 -10.47
C LEU A 10 22.07 7.96 -11.30
N PRO A 11 21.78 7.87 -12.62
CA PRO A 11 21.42 9.05 -13.41
C PRO A 11 20.08 9.67 -13.01
N ASN A 12 19.17 8.87 -12.44
CA ASN A 12 17.83 9.28 -12.02
C ASN A 12 17.79 9.82 -10.58
N LEU A 13 18.90 9.71 -9.82
CA LEU A 13 18.99 10.27 -8.47
C LEU A 13 19.26 11.78 -8.50
N PRO A 14 18.75 12.53 -7.50
CA PRO A 14 19.15 13.92 -7.28
C PRO A 14 20.67 14.08 -7.23
N LYS A 15 21.19 15.11 -7.91
CA LYS A 15 22.64 15.35 -8.06
C LYS A 15 23.39 15.36 -6.73
N GLN A 16 22.74 15.85 -5.68
CA GLN A 16 23.26 15.93 -4.32
C GLN A 16 23.51 14.56 -3.68
N LEU A 17 22.74 13.53 -4.06
CA LEU A 17 22.85 12.16 -3.52
C LEU A 17 23.80 11.26 -4.33
N GLN A 18 24.15 11.65 -5.55
CA GLN A 18 24.99 10.85 -6.44
C GLN A 18 26.39 10.55 -5.88
N PRO A 19 27.13 11.49 -5.24
CA PRO A 19 28.45 11.21 -4.68
C PRO A 19 28.41 10.13 -3.59
N SER A 20 27.49 10.25 -2.63
CA SER A 20 27.33 9.28 -1.54
C SER A 20 26.86 7.92 -2.07
N PHE A 21 25.98 7.90 -3.08
CA PHE A 21 25.53 6.66 -3.69
C PHE A 21 26.68 5.92 -4.39
N ARG A 22 27.52 6.64 -5.15
CA ARG A 22 28.70 6.04 -5.81
C ARG A 22 29.68 5.47 -4.78
N ALA A 23 30.00 6.24 -3.74
CA ALA A 23 30.86 5.76 -2.64
C ALA A 23 30.29 4.49 -1.99
N ALA A 24 28.97 4.43 -1.76
CA ALA A 24 28.33 3.24 -1.21
C ALA A 24 28.41 2.02 -2.15
N LEU A 25 28.29 2.21 -3.47
CA LEU A 25 28.42 1.14 -4.46
C LEU A 25 29.83 0.54 -4.50
N ASP A 26 30.86 1.32 -4.17
CA ASP A 26 32.25 0.85 -4.12
C ASP A 26 32.53 -0.06 -2.90
N THR A 27 31.73 0.04 -1.84
CA THR A 27 31.84 -0.85 -0.67
C THR A 27 31.39 -2.29 -0.95
N GLY A 28 30.66 -2.54 -2.06
CA GLY A 28 30.22 -3.88 -2.49
C GLY A 28 29.12 -4.53 -1.64
N ARG A 29 28.59 -3.89 -0.59
CA ARG A 29 27.60 -4.46 0.33
C ARG A 29 26.16 -4.35 -0.16
N ILE A 30 25.87 -4.86 -1.37
CA ILE A 30 24.52 -4.80 -1.93
C ILE A 30 23.74 -6.06 -1.53
N ARG A 31 22.65 -5.87 -0.78
CA ARG A 31 21.74 -6.95 -0.36
C ARG A 31 20.43 -6.87 -1.13
N SER A 32 19.83 -8.01 -1.43
CA SER A 32 18.50 -8.11 -2.03
C SER A 32 17.57 -8.84 -1.07
N MET A 33 16.32 -8.39 -1.00
CA MET A 33 15.25 -9.06 -0.27
C MET A 33 14.02 -9.12 -1.20
N PRO A 34 13.26 -10.23 -1.17
CA PRO A 34 12.06 -10.34 -1.99
C PRO A 34 10.95 -9.41 -1.47
N SER A 35 10.23 -8.76 -2.38
CA SER A 35 8.95 -8.11 -2.07
C SER A 35 7.84 -9.13 -2.19
N GLN A 36 7.22 -9.51 -1.07
CA GLN A 36 6.19 -10.55 -1.02
C GLN A 36 4.81 -9.96 -0.72
N PHE A 37 3.77 -10.71 -1.10
CA PHE A 37 2.39 -10.45 -0.75
C PHE A 37 1.79 -11.74 -0.18
N LEU A 38 1.22 -11.65 1.03
CA LEU A 38 0.59 -12.75 1.72
C LEU A 38 -0.69 -12.22 2.39
N PRO A 39 -1.88 -12.55 1.86
CA PRO A 39 -3.14 -12.16 2.50
C PRO A 39 -3.29 -12.89 3.83
N ALA A 40 -3.90 -12.21 4.81
CA ALA A 40 -4.13 -12.79 6.12
C ALA A 40 -5.19 -13.89 6.08
N THR A 41 -4.98 -14.97 6.84
CA THR A 41 -5.95 -16.05 7.01
C THR A 41 -6.33 -16.21 8.48
N LEU A 42 -7.51 -16.77 8.72
CA LEU A 42 -7.94 -17.13 10.06
C LEU A 42 -7.04 -18.26 10.59
N ASN A 43 -6.59 -18.11 11.83
CA ASN A 43 -5.85 -19.16 12.50
C ASN A 43 -6.82 -20.27 12.96
N LYS A 44 -6.54 -21.52 12.62
CA LYS A 44 -7.42 -22.67 12.88
C LYS A 44 -6.81 -23.72 13.81
N THR A 45 -5.56 -23.54 14.21
CA THR A 45 -4.82 -24.52 15.01
C THR A 45 -4.84 -24.08 16.48
N PRO A 46 -5.49 -24.85 17.38
CA PRO A 46 -5.46 -24.57 18.82
C PRO A 46 -4.03 -24.53 19.37
N GLY A 47 -3.81 -23.70 20.39
CA GLY A 47 -2.49 -23.50 21.01
C GLY A 47 -1.43 -22.79 20.15
N LEU A 48 -1.72 -22.42 18.90
CA LEU A 48 -0.83 -21.67 18.02
C LEU A 48 -1.39 -20.28 17.79
N ILE A 49 -0.55 -19.24 17.70
CA ILE A 49 -0.92 -17.91 17.21
C ILE A 49 0.12 -17.44 16.19
N MET A 50 -0.31 -17.16 14.96
CA MET A 50 0.55 -16.57 13.91
C MET A 50 0.31 -15.07 13.81
N VAL A 51 1.37 -14.28 13.79
CA VAL A 51 1.32 -12.81 13.71
C VAL A 51 2.46 -12.23 12.85
N GLY A 52 2.37 -10.95 12.51
CA GLY A 52 3.38 -10.24 11.74
C GLY A 52 3.45 -10.73 10.29
N ASP A 53 4.64 -10.65 9.69
CA ASP A 53 4.85 -11.06 8.30
C ASP A 53 4.68 -12.58 8.09
N ALA A 54 4.72 -13.40 9.15
CA ALA A 54 4.36 -14.82 9.06
C ALA A 54 2.85 -15.04 8.79
N MET A 55 2.00 -14.08 9.18
CA MET A 55 0.55 -14.13 8.97
C MET A 55 0.11 -13.28 7.79
N ASN A 56 0.72 -12.11 7.57
CA ASN A 56 0.27 -11.15 6.58
C ASN A 56 1.41 -10.25 6.08
N MET A 57 1.74 -10.35 4.80
CA MET A 57 2.76 -9.55 4.12
C MET A 57 2.15 -8.65 3.05
N ARG A 58 2.81 -7.51 2.82
CA ARG A 58 2.48 -6.53 1.79
C ARG A 58 3.76 -6.01 1.16
N HIS A 59 3.64 -5.36 0.01
CA HIS A 59 4.78 -4.73 -0.64
C HIS A 59 5.45 -3.70 0.31
N PRO A 60 6.79 -3.70 0.48
CA PRO A 60 7.47 -2.87 1.48
C PRO A 60 7.54 -1.38 1.12
N LEU A 61 7.01 -0.97 -0.04
CA LEU A 61 7.07 0.40 -0.57
C LEU A 61 6.56 1.46 0.41
N THR A 62 5.50 1.14 1.17
CA THR A 62 4.89 2.06 2.14
C THR A 62 5.47 1.92 3.54
N GLY A 63 6.37 0.95 3.79
CA GLY A 63 6.96 0.71 5.10
C GLY A 63 5.97 0.30 6.20
N GLY A 64 4.75 -0.12 5.85
CA GLY A 64 3.67 -0.33 6.83
C GLY A 64 3.69 -1.65 7.61
N GLY A 65 4.62 -2.58 7.33
CA GLY A 65 4.65 -3.90 7.95
C GLY A 65 4.79 -3.86 9.48
N MET A 66 5.75 -3.08 9.99
CA MET A 66 5.94 -2.90 11.43
C MET A 66 4.75 -2.21 12.11
N THR A 67 4.13 -1.24 11.43
CA THR A 67 2.91 -0.57 11.92
C THR A 67 1.80 -1.57 12.15
N VAL A 68 1.56 -2.47 11.19
CA VAL A 68 0.54 -3.53 11.35
C VAL A 68 0.94 -4.50 12.44
N ALA A 69 2.19 -4.95 12.50
CA ALA A 69 2.66 -5.88 13.52
C ALA A 69 2.48 -5.33 14.95
N LEU A 70 2.82 -4.06 15.19
CA LEU A 70 2.66 -3.42 16.50
C LEU A 70 1.19 -3.22 16.86
N LYS A 71 0.34 -2.81 15.91
CA LYS A 71 -1.10 -2.69 16.15
C LYS A 71 -1.75 -4.04 16.44
N ASP A 72 -1.35 -5.08 15.71
CA ASP A 72 -1.82 -6.45 15.92
C ASP A 72 -1.40 -6.97 17.30
N ALA A 73 -0.16 -6.69 17.74
CA ALA A 73 0.30 -7.02 19.09
C ALA A 73 -0.51 -6.32 20.20
N VAL A 74 -0.81 -5.02 20.03
CA VAL A 74 -1.65 -4.26 20.96
C VAL A 74 -3.06 -4.85 21.00
N LEU A 75 -3.66 -5.14 19.86
CA LEU A 75 -5.01 -5.71 19.77
C LEU A 75 -5.10 -7.09 20.42
N LEU A 76 -4.13 -7.97 20.14
CA LEU A 76 -4.04 -9.29 20.79
C LEU A 76 -3.88 -9.16 22.30
N SER A 77 -3.04 -8.24 22.79
CA SER A 77 -2.87 -8.04 24.23
C SER A 77 -4.17 -7.65 24.95
N LYS A 78 -5.06 -6.91 24.26
CA LYS A 78 -6.37 -6.53 24.79
C LYS A 78 -7.32 -7.72 24.79
N LEU A 79 -7.42 -8.41 23.66
CA LEU A 79 -8.35 -9.52 23.46
C LEU A 79 -7.99 -10.73 24.34
N LEU A 80 -6.70 -11.04 24.49
CA LEU A 80 -6.19 -12.13 25.33
C LEU A 80 -5.80 -11.66 26.74
N SER A 81 -6.28 -10.49 27.17
CA SER A 81 -5.99 -10.03 28.52
C SER A 81 -6.59 -10.99 29.55
N PRO A 82 -5.94 -11.18 30.73
CA PRO A 82 -6.47 -12.06 31.79
C PRO A 82 -7.86 -11.69 32.30
N LYS A 83 -8.34 -10.48 31.99
CA LYS A 83 -9.70 -10.02 32.30
C LYS A 83 -10.76 -10.62 31.38
N ILE A 84 -10.38 -10.98 30.15
CA ILE A 84 -11.26 -11.54 29.12
C ILE A 84 -11.02 -13.05 29.02
N VAL A 85 -9.76 -13.48 28.98
CA VAL A 85 -9.35 -14.88 28.92
C VAL A 85 -8.45 -15.16 30.13
N PRO A 86 -9.00 -15.58 31.28
CA PRO A 86 -8.24 -15.82 32.51
C PRO A 86 -7.24 -16.99 32.40
N ASP A 87 -7.56 -17.98 31.57
CA ASP A 87 -6.73 -19.16 31.31
C ASP A 87 -6.52 -19.32 29.80
N LEU A 88 -5.27 -19.24 29.35
CA LEU A 88 -4.91 -19.42 27.94
C LEU A 88 -4.91 -20.89 27.50
N SER A 89 -5.10 -21.83 28.44
CA SER A 89 -5.31 -23.25 28.15
C SER A 89 -6.75 -23.54 27.71
N ASP A 90 -7.67 -22.57 27.86
CA ASP A 90 -9.02 -22.64 27.31
C ASP A 90 -8.97 -22.33 25.80
N ASP A 91 -8.76 -23.39 25.01
CA ASP A 91 -8.67 -23.30 23.55
C ASP A 91 -9.92 -22.68 22.91
N GLN A 92 -11.11 -22.87 23.51
CA GLN A 92 -12.36 -22.32 22.98
C GLN A 92 -12.40 -20.80 23.21
N ALA A 93 -12.12 -20.34 24.43
CA ALA A 93 -12.08 -18.92 24.75
C ALA A 93 -11.02 -18.19 23.91
N VAL A 94 -9.85 -18.80 23.71
CA VAL A 94 -8.79 -18.26 22.85
C VAL A 94 -9.24 -18.20 21.39
N ALA A 95 -9.84 -19.27 20.85
CA ALA A 95 -10.31 -19.31 19.46
C ALA A 95 -11.35 -18.21 19.16
N GLU A 96 -12.31 -18.01 20.07
CA GLU A 96 -13.30 -16.92 19.95
C GLU A 96 -12.64 -15.54 19.88
N GLN A 97 -11.60 -15.30 20.69
CA GLN A 97 -10.85 -14.05 20.64
C GLN A 97 -9.99 -13.92 19.37
N LEU A 98 -9.46 -15.01 18.82
CA LEU A 98 -8.71 -15.00 17.56
C LEU A 98 -9.59 -14.74 16.34
N GLU A 99 -10.84 -15.21 16.35
CA GLU A 99 -11.84 -14.83 15.35
C GLU A 99 -12.14 -13.33 15.41
N ARG A 100 -12.36 -12.80 16.62
CA ARG A 100 -12.55 -11.35 16.83
C ARG A 100 -11.31 -10.56 16.40
N PHE A 101 -10.11 -11.03 16.71
CA PHE A 101 -8.86 -10.43 16.28
C PHE A 101 -8.79 -10.32 14.75
N PHE A 102 -9.16 -11.38 14.02
CA PHE A 102 -9.13 -11.39 12.56
C PHE A 102 -10.06 -10.34 11.93
N THR A 103 -11.22 -10.08 12.53
CA THR A 103 -12.14 -9.03 12.08
C THR A 103 -11.68 -7.65 12.51
N LEU A 104 -11.36 -7.47 13.80
CA LEU A 104 -10.99 -6.18 14.38
C LEU A 104 -9.70 -5.62 13.80
N ARG A 105 -8.70 -6.45 13.47
CA ARG A 105 -7.45 -5.95 12.84
C ARG A 105 -7.71 -5.24 11.50
N LYS A 106 -8.74 -5.66 10.77
CA LYS A 106 -9.09 -5.04 9.48
C LYS A 106 -9.71 -3.66 9.65
N GLN A 107 -10.41 -3.44 10.76
CA GLN A 107 -11.09 -2.19 11.08
C GLN A 107 -10.17 -1.24 11.87
N GLU A 108 -9.53 -1.74 12.93
CA GLU A 108 -8.72 -0.96 13.87
C GLU A 108 -7.24 -0.86 13.45
N SER A 109 -6.61 -1.97 13.04
CA SER A 109 -5.18 -1.93 12.67
C SER A 109 -4.93 -1.16 11.37
N GLY A 110 -5.97 -0.94 10.56
CA GLY A 110 -5.82 -0.32 9.24
C GLY A 110 -5.07 -1.21 8.25
N SER A 111 -4.98 -2.52 8.53
CA SER A 111 -4.26 -3.49 7.70
C SER A 111 -4.75 -3.48 6.26
N VAL A 112 -6.07 -3.34 6.06
CA VAL A 112 -6.72 -3.24 4.74
C VAL A 112 -6.14 -2.06 3.96
N ILE A 113 -6.08 -0.87 4.57
CA ILE A 113 -5.58 0.34 3.90
C ILE A 113 -4.10 0.18 3.56
N ILE A 114 -3.30 -0.26 4.52
CA ILE A 114 -1.85 -0.40 4.33
C ILE A 114 -1.55 -1.42 3.23
N ASN A 115 -2.28 -2.54 3.20
CA ASN A 115 -2.09 -3.60 2.20
C ASN A 115 -2.53 -3.13 0.79
N VAL A 116 -3.75 -2.60 0.68
CA VAL A 116 -4.29 -2.11 -0.61
C VAL A 116 -3.43 -0.96 -1.14
N LEU A 117 -3.08 0.01 -0.30
CA LEU A 117 -2.28 1.17 -0.70
C LEU A 117 -0.87 0.74 -1.15
N ALA A 118 -0.24 -0.20 -0.45
CA ALA A 118 1.08 -0.71 -0.85
C ALA A 118 1.06 -1.36 -2.25
N MET A 119 0.06 -2.18 -2.53
CA MET A 119 -0.08 -2.87 -3.82
C MET A 119 -0.52 -1.93 -4.94
N ALA A 120 -1.45 -1.01 -4.66
CA ALA A 120 -1.93 -0.04 -5.63
C ALA A 120 -0.82 0.95 -6.02
N LEU A 121 -0.07 1.50 -5.04
CA LEU A 121 1.06 2.39 -5.32
C LEU A 121 2.20 1.66 -6.02
N TYR A 122 2.48 0.40 -5.66
CA TYR A 122 3.47 -0.39 -6.38
C TYR A 122 3.07 -0.58 -7.84
N SER A 123 1.85 -1.04 -8.10
CA SER A 123 1.32 -1.21 -9.47
C SER A 123 1.34 0.10 -10.26
N LEU A 124 1.04 1.21 -9.59
CA LEU A 124 1.05 2.55 -10.18
C LEU A 124 2.45 3.04 -10.53
N PHE A 125 3.44 2.83 -9.65
CA PHE A 125 4.79 3.39 -9.81
C PHE A 125 5.76 2.47 -10.55
N ALA A 126 5.53 1.15 -10.56
CA ALA A 126 6.43 0.18 -11.18
C ALA A 126 6.11 -0.14 -12.64
N ALA A 127 4.93 0.25 -13.14
CA ALA A 127 4.46 -0.18 -14.45
C ALA A 127 4.74 0.85 -15.56
N GLU A 128 4.98 0.34 -16.78
CA GLU A 128 5.48 1.13 -17.92
C GLU A 128 4.40 1.56 -18.91
N GLY A 129 3.11 1.26 -18.66
CA GLY A 129 2.01 1.57 -19.58
C GLY A 129 1.65 3.06 -19.67
N GLU A 130 1.22 3.53 -20.85
CA GLU A 130 0.83 4.94 -21.07
C GLU A 130 -0.22 5.42 -20.06
N ASP A 131 -1.22 4.59 -19.76
CA ASP A 131 -2.30 4.92 -18.83
C ASP A 131 -1.81 4.99 -17.37
N LEU A 132 -0.87 4.12 -16.99
CA LEU A 132 -0.26 4.11 -15.66
C LEU A 132 0.64 5.34 -15.47
N GLN A 133 1.32 5.78 -16.53
CA GLN A 133 2.05 7.05 -16.50
C GLN A 133 1.13 8.27 -16.35
N VAL A 134 -0.08 8.25 -16.92
CA VAL A 134 -1.09 9.30 -16.68
C VAL A 134 -1.49 9.32 -15.21
N LEU A 135 -1.80 8.16 -14.62
CA LEU A 135 -2.13 8.06 -13.20
C LEU A 135 -0.94 8.48 -12.29
N GLN A 136 0.29 8.09 -12.65
CA GLN A 136 1.51 8.42 -11.91
C GLN A 136 1.73 9.94 -11.89
N ARG A 137 1.70 10.60 -13.06
CA ARG A 137 1.82 12.07 -13.15
C ARG A 137 0.66 12.75 -12.41
N GLY A 138 -0.56 12.23 -12.57
CA GLY A 138 -1.74 12.69 -11.85
C GLY A 138 -1.55 12.66 -10.34
N CYS A 139 -0.93 11.60 -9.82
CA CYS A 139 -0.65 11.44 -8.39
C CYS A 139 0.29 12.54 -7.87
N PHE A 140 1.41 12.78 -8.56
CA PHE A 140 2.34 13.85 -8.17
C PHE A 140 1.70 15.24 -8.27
N ARG A 141 1.01 15.55 -9.38
CA ARG A 141 0.29 16.82 -9.55
C ARG A 141 -0.81 17.00 -8.50
N TYR A 142 -1.48 15.91 -8.10
CA TYR A 142 -2.50 15.95 -7.07
C TYR A 142 -1.91 16.35 -5.71
N PHE A 143 -0.69 15.88 -5.38
CA PHE A 143 0.00 16.31 -4.17
C PHE A 143 0.43 17.78 -4.21
N GLU A 144 0.71 18.34 -5.40
CA GLU A 144 1.02 19.77 -5.54
C GLU A 144 -0.16 20.69 -5.18
N LEU A 145 -1.40 20.18 -5.16
CA LEU A 145 -2.58 20.95 -4.73
C LEU A 145 -2.59 21.28 -3.23
N GLY A 146 -1.79 20.58 -2.42
CA GLY A 146 -1.69 20.82 -0.98
C GLY A 146 -2.98 20.50 -0.21
N GLY A 147 -3.04 20.96 1.05
CA GLY A 147 -4.19 20.74 1.93
C GLY A 147 -4.55 19.25 2.10
N LYS A 148 -5.84 18.93 1.95
CA LYS A 148 -6.36 17.56 2.07
C LYS A 148 -5.77 16.58 1.04
N CYS A 149 -5.39 17.09 -0.13
CA CYS A 149 -4.77 16.28 -1.18
C CYS A 149 -3.40 15.73 -0.77
N VAL A 150 -2.79 16.26 0.30
CA VAL A 150 -1.54 15.77 0.89
C VAL A 150 -1.77 15.17 2.27
N SER A 151 -2.48 15.88 3.16
CA SER A 151 -2.59 15.47 4.56
C SER A 151 -3.30 14.13 4.74
N GLU A 152 -4.35 13.87 3.96
CA GLU A 152 -5.13 12.64 4.05
C GLU A 152 -4.37 11.44 3.42
N PRO A 153 -3.78 11.53 2.20
CA PRO A 153 -2.90 10.48 1.68
C PRO A 153 -1.69 10.17 2.58
N VAL A 154 -1.06 11.19 3.17
CA VAL A 154 0.01 11.00 4.15
C VAL A 154 -0.51 10.31 5.42
N GLY A 155 -1.72 10.65 5.87
CA GLY A 155 -2.38 9.97 6.98
C GLY A 155 -2.69 8.49 6.69
N LEU A 156 -3.08 8.15 5.45
CA LEU A 156 -3.25 6.77 5.01
C LEU A 156 -1.90 6.02 4.98
N LEU A 157 -0.84 6.64 4.42
CA LEU A 157 0.51 6.08 4.37
C LEU A 157 1.09 5.84 5.76
N GLY A 158 0.90 6.79 6.68
CA GLY A 158 1.33 6.68 8.08
C GLY A 158 0.49 5.73 8.92
N GLY A 159 -0.57 5.14 8.37
CA GLY A 159 -1.50 4.28 9.11
C GLY A 159 -2.27 5.02 10.22
N LEU A 160 -2.38 6.34 10.14
CA LEU A 160 -3.13 7.19 11.06
C LEU A 160 -4.61 7.25 10.69
N ILE A 161 -4.92 7.15 9.40
CA ILE A 161 -6.28 7.10 8.86
C ILE A 161 -6.56 5.67 8.40
N SER A 162 -7.51 5.00 9.05
CA SER A 162 -7.93 3.64 8.72
C SER A 162 -9.34 3.63 8.10
N ARG A 163 -9.57 4.40 7.03
CA ARG A 163 -10.90 4.53 6.39
C ARG A 163 -10.85 4.14 4.91
N PRO A 164 -11.46 3.01 4.49
CA PRO A 164 -11.45 2.56 3.09
C PRO A 164 -12.03 3.58 2.12
N TRP A 165 -13.05 4.31 2.54
CA TRP A 165 -13.66 5.34 1.71
C TRP A 165 -12.69 6.48 1.40
N VAL A 166 -11.85 6.89 2.35
CA VAL A 166 -10.85 7.95 2.13
C VAL A 166 -9.80 7.51 1.11
N LEU A 167 -9.35 6.26 1.17
CA LEU A 167 -8.47 5.67 0.16
C LEU A 167 -9.13 5.67 -1.23
N PHE A 168 -10.37 5.19 -1.33
CA PHE A 168 -11.13 5.15 -2.58
C PHE A 168 -11.28 6.57 -3.17
N TYR A 169 -11.68 7.53 -2.33
CA TYR A 169 -11.85 8.92 -2.71
C TYR A 169 -10.58 9.52 -3.32
N HIS A 170 -9.44 9.42 -2.63
CA HIS A 170 -8.19 9.99 -3.12
C HIS A 170 -7.68 9.27 -4.36
N PHE A 171 -7.80 7.94 -4.41
CA PHE A 171 -7.34 7.17 -5.56
C PHE A 171 -8.09 7.57 -6.84
N PHE A 172 -9.43 7.66 -6.78
CA PHE A 172 -10.21 8.12 -7.93
C PHE A 172 -10.06 9.62 -8.19
N SER A 173 -9.88 10.45 -7.17
CA SER A 173 -9.55 11.87 -7.35
C SER A 173 -8.25 12.04 -8.13
N VAL A 174 -7.22 11.24 -7.82
CA VAL A 174 -5.97 11.18 -8.58
C VAL A 174 -6.22 10.74 -10.02
N ALA A 175 -7.05 9.72 -10.24
CA ALA A 175 -7.38 9.24 -11.59
C ALA A 175 -8.07 10.32 -12.43
N PHE A 176 -9.14 10.94 -11.92
CA PHE A 176 -9.84 12.02 -12.61
C PHE A 176 -8.95 13.24 -12.83
N TYR A 177 -8.13 13.60 -11.84
CA TYR A 177 -7.20 14.72 -11.96
C TYR A 177 -6.08 14.45 -12.97
N GLY A 178 -5.54 13.23 -13.00
CA GLY A 178 -4.57 12.80 -14.01
C GLY A 178 -5.13 12.85 -15.43
N ILE A 179 -6.38 12.42 -15.61
CA ILE A 179 -7.09 12.53 -16.90
C ILE A 179 -7.26 14.00 -17.31
N TYR A 180 -7.71 14.85 -16.39
CA TYR A 180 -7.86 16.28 -16.63
C TYR A 180 -6.54 16.92 -17.08
N GLN A 181 -5.45 16.68 -16.35
CA GLN A 181 -4.12 17.20 -16.70
C GLN A 181 -3.63 16.66 -18.04
N ASN A 182 -3.85 15.38 -18.33
CA ASN A 182 -3.46 14.77 -19.60
C ASN A 182 -4.21 15.36 -20.81
N ILE A 183 -5.47 15.75 -20.65
CA ILE A 183 -6.23 16.46 -21.69
C ILE A 183 -5.64 17.86 -21.93
N LEU A 184 -5.32 18.59 -20.85
CA LEU A 184 -4.70 19.90 -20.95
C LEU A 184 -3.33 19.85 -21.63
N ASP A 185 -2.47 18.90 -21.23
CA ASP A 185 -1.11 18.75 -21.77
C ASP A 185 -1.10 18.41 -23.27
N LYS A 186 -2.11 17.67 -23.76
CA LYS A 186 -2.20 17.22 -25.16
C LYS A 186 -2.87 18.22 -26.09
N GLY A 187 -3.61 19.18 -25.54
CA GLY A 187 -4.31 20.21 -26.31
C GLY A 187 -5.29 19.68 -27.36
N ILE A 188 -5.66 20.55 -28.30
CA ILE A 188 -6.72 20.28 -29.31
C ILE A 188 -6.29 19.16 -30.28
N ILE A 189 -5.01 19.10 -30.65
CA ILE A 189 -4.48 18.14 -31.63
C ILE A 189 -4.50 16.71 -31.08
N GLY A 190 -4.25 16.54 -29.77
CA GLY A 190 -4.29 15.23 -29.11
C GLY A 190 -5.66 14.83 -28.55
N PHE A 191 -6.70 15.63 -28.80
CA PHE A 191 -8.03 15.44 -28.18
C PHE A 191 -8.66 14.06 -28.47
N PRO A 192 -8.66 13.52 -29.71
CA PRO A 192 -9.28 12.22 -29.99
C PRO A 192 -8.62 11.07 -29.21
N LYS A 193 -7.27 11.05 -29.13
CA LYS A 193 -6.53 10.05 -28.33
C LYS A 193 -6.80 10.24 -26.84
N SER A 194 -6.85 11.49 -26.37
CA SER A 194 -7.11 11.81 -24.96
C SER A 194 -8.52 11.42 -24.53
N PHE A 195 -9.50 11.54 -25.42
CA PHE A 195 -10.89 11.14 -25.16
C PHE A 195 -11.01 9.63 -24.94
N ILE A 196 -10.35 8.81 -25.77
CA ILE A 196 -10.27 7.36 -25.56
C ILE A 196 -9.57 7.05 -24.24
N GLN A 197 -8.50 7.78 -23.92
CA GLN A 197 -7.75 7.60 -22.69
C GLN A 197 -8.55 7.89 -21.42
N ILE A 198 -9.63 8.68 -21.48
CA ILE A 198 -10.54 8.83 -20.32
C ILE A 198 -11.03 7.46 -19.87
N PHE A 199 -11.48 6.63 -20.81
CA PHE A 199 -12.02 5.31 -20.51
C PHE A 199 -10.93 4.30 -20.16
N THR A 200 -9.81 4.29 -20.88
CA THR A 200 -8.73 3.32 -20.64
C THR A 200 -7.98 3.59 -19.33
N VAL A 201 -7.77 4.86 -18.97
CA VAL A 201 -7.16 5.25 -17.69
C VAL A 201 -8.10 4.93 -16.53
N LEU A 202 -9.41 5.20 -16.65
CA LEU A 202 -10.38 4.82 -15.61
C LEU A 202 -10.48 3.30 -15.44
N TRP A 203 -10.50 2.56 -16.54
CA TRP A 203 -10.46 1.10 -16.50
C TRP A 203 -9.20 0.61 -15.78
N THR A 204 -8.04 1.16 -16.14
CA THR A 204 -6.76 0.84 -15.50
C THR A 204 -6.78 1.15 -14.01
N ALA A 205 -7.32 2.30 -13.60
CA ALA A 205 -7.50 2.66 -12.19
C ALA A 205 -8.37 1.63 -11.44
N CYS A 206 -9.48 1.20 -12.03
CA CYS A 206 -10.34 0.16 -11.46
C CYS A 206 -9.60 -1.17 -11.31
N VAL A 207 -8.86 -1.62 -12.33
CA VAL A 207 -8.08 -2.87 -12.29
C VAL A 207 -6.96 -2.81 -11.24
N VAL A 208 -6.36 -1.63 -11.02
CA VAL A 208 -5.30 -1.46 -10.02
C VAL A 208 -5.84 -1.44 -8.59
N LEU A 209 -7.05 -0.94 -8.33
CA LEU A 209 -7.55 -0.77 -6.97
C LEU A 209 -8.56 -1.86 -6.54
N LEU A 210 -9.57 -2.14 -7.38
CA LEU A 210 -10.72 -2.93 -6.98
C LEU A 210 -10.39 -4.38 -6.60
N PRO A 211 -9.49 -5.11 -7.30
CA PRO A 211 -9.17 -6.48 -6.91
C PRO A 211 -8.56 -6.56 -5.50
N PHE A 212 -7.66 -5.65 -5.14
CA PHE A 212 -7.05 -5.63 -3.81
C PHE A 212 -8.04 -5.18 -2.74
N MET A 213 -8.88 -4.18 -3.04
CA MET A 213 -9.96 -3.80 -2.13
C MET A 213 -10.92 -4.96 -1.88
N TYR A 214 -11.35 -5.67 -2.92
CA TYR A 214 -12.24 -6.82 -2.80
C TYR A 214 -11.60 -7.93 -1.96
N GLU A 215 -10.35 -8.29 -2.23
CA GLU A 215 -9.64 -9.35 -1.52
C GLU A 215 -9.51 -9.08 -0.01
N GLU A 216 -9.29 -7.82 0.37
CA GLU A 216 -9.17 -7.42 1.77
C GLU A 216 -10.54 -7.20 2.44
N LEU A 217 -11.55 -6.73 1.70
CA LEU A 217 -12.91 -6.46 2.20
C LEU A 217 -13.84 -7.68 2.20
N LYS A 218 -13.50 -8.79 1.54
CA LYS A 218 -14.38 -9.98 1.47
C LYS A 218 -14.69 -10.61 2.84
N TRP A 219 -13.89 -10.30 3.87
CA TRP A 219 -14.17 -10.66 5.25
C TRP A 219 -14.15 -9.44 6.18
N TRP A 220 -14.75 -8.35 5.73
CA TRP A 220 -14.97 -7.15 6.54
C TRP A 220 -16.30 -7.21 7.28
#